data_AF-A0A4S4GHP4-F1
#
_entry.id   AF-A0A4S4GHP4-F1
#
_cell.length_a   1.000
_cell.length_b   1.000
_cell.length_c   1.000
_cell.angle_alpha   90.00
_cell.angle_beta   90.00
_cell.angle_gamma   90.00
#
_symmetry.space_group_name_H-M   'P 1'
#
loop_
_entity.id
_entity.type
_entity.pdbx_description
1 polymer ?
#
loop_
_entity_poly.entity_id
_entity_poly.type
_entity_poly.pdbx_seq_one_letter_code
_entity_poly.pdbx_strand_id
1 'polypeptide(L)'
;MPKTLFDKIWDAHTVQAIPDGPTQLYIDRLYCHEVTSPQAFDGLRRRALKVFRPERVVCMPDHNIPTINQHLPISDPVSAKQVAQLATNTEEFGLTHYHLGHPKNGIIHVVGPEYGLTLPGYTIVCGDSHTSTHGAFGAVAFGIGTSEVEMVLASQCVLQPRPKTMRITIN
;
A
#
# COMPACT_ATOMS: atom_id res chain seq x y z
N MET A 1 -28.27 -8.21 -13.77
CA MET A 1 -28.03 -6.77 -13.97
C MET A 1 -26.59 -6.55 -14.42
N PRO A 2 -26.31 -5.58 -15.30
CA PRO A 2 -24.93 -5.26 -15.68
C PRO A 2 -24.14 -4.79 -14.44
N LYS A 3 -22.93 -5.34 -14.25
CA LYS A 3 -22.02 -4.97 -13.16
C LYS A 3 -21.19 -3.74 -13.52
N THR A 4 -20.99 -2.83 -12.56
CA THR A 4 -20.06 -1.69 -12.73
C THR A 4 -18.61 -2.17 -12.77
N LEU A 5 -17.66 -1.29 -13.14
CA LEU A 5 -16.23 -1.60 -13.02
C LEU A 5 -15.86 -2.00 -11.58
N PHE A 6 -16.33 -1.20 -10.62
CA PHE A 6 -16.14 -1.46 -9.20
C PHE A 6 -16.68 -2.83 -8.80
N ASP A 7 -17.91 -3.17 -9.21
CA ASP A 7 -18.50 -4.47 -8.86
C ASP A 7 -17.72 -5.64 -9.42
N LYS A 8 -17.24 -5.53 -10.65
CA LYS A 8 -16.43 -6.59 -11.28
C LYS A 8 -15.14 -6.83 -10.50
N ILE A 9 -14.44 -5.77 -10.12
CA ILE A 9 -13.17 -5.88 -9.40
C ILE A 9 -13.42 -6.37 -7.98
N TRP A 10 -14.34 -5.76 -7.24
CA TRP A 10 -14.61 -6.16 -5.85
C TRP A 10 -15.06 -7.62 -5.76
N ASP A 11 -15.97 -8.05 -6.63
CA ASP A 11 -16.48 -9.42 -6.61
C ASP A 11 -15.38 -10.44 -6.95
N ALA A 12 -14.47 -10.11 -7.87
CA ALA A 12 -13.34 -10.96 -8.24
C ALA A 12 -12.29 -11.10 -7.11
N HIS A 13 -12.19 -10.11 -6.22
CA HIS A 13 -11.23 -10.10 -5.12
C HIS A 13 -11.84 -10.43 -3.76
N THR A 14 -13.13 -10.77 -3.71
CA THR A 14 -13.78 -11.21 -2.48
C THR A 14 -13.31 -12.63 -2.15
N VAL A 15 -12.53 -12.76 -1.07
CA VAL A 15 -12.08 -14.06 -0.55
C VAL A 15 -13.19 -14.70 0.28
N GLN A 16 -13.80 -13.92 1.16
CA GLN A 16 -14.91 -14.34 2.01
C GLN A 16 -15.84 -13.15 2.27
N ALA A 17 -17.15 -13.39 2.19
CA ALA A 17 -18.14 -12.48 2.75
C ALA A 17 -18.46 -12.92 4.19
N ILE A 18 -18.23 -12.04 5.16
CA ILE A 18 -18.59 -12.30 6.57
C ILE A 18 -20.09 -11.99 6.73
N PRO A 19 -20.92 -12.93 7.22
CA PRO A 19 -22.33 -12.65 7.50
C PRO A 19 -22.47 -11.43 8.42
N ASP A 20 -23.30 -10.48 8.02
CA ASP A 20 -23.52 -9.20 8.72
C ASP A 20 -22.22 -8.40 9.02
N GLY A 21 -21.16 -8.66 8.25
CA GLY A 21 -19.82 -8.11 8.49
C GLY A 21 -19.13 -7.59 7.24
N PRO A 22 -17.84 -7.20 7.37
CA PRO A 22 -17.06 -6.71 6.25
C PRO A 22 -16.73 -7.83 5.26
N THR A 23 -16.38 -7.45 4.03
CA THR A 23 -15.78 -8.36 3.06
C THR A 23 -14.31 -8.57 3.42
N GLN A 24 -13.85 -9.82 3.40
CA GLN A 24 -12.43 -10.12 3.33
C GLN A 24 -11.99 -9.97 1.88
N LEU A 25 -11.29 -8.86 1.60
CA LEU A 25 -10.87 -8.47 0.27
C LEU A 25 -9.40 -8.81 0.07
N TYR A 26 -9.09 -9.57 -0.98
CA TYR A 26 -7.72 -9.80 -1.43
C TYR A 26 -7.11 -8.51 -1.96
N ILE A 27 -5.83 -8.28 -1.70
CA ILE A 27 -5.08 -7.11 -2.14
C ILE A 27 -4.02 -7.52 -3.17
N ASP A 28 -4.02 -6.95 -4.37
CA ASP A 28 -2.98 -7.24 -5.38
C ASP A 28 -1.66 -6.51 -5.12
N ARG A 29 -1.72 -5.33 -4.51
CA ARG A 29 -0.55 -4.50 -4.20
C ARG A 29 -0.72 -3.75 -2.89
N LEU A 30 0.24 -3.94 -1.99
CA LEU A 30 0.44 -3.08 -0.85
C LEU A 30 1.62 -2.16 -1.12
N TYR A 31 1.38 -0.86 -0.98
CA TYR A 31 2.44 0.15 -0.92
C TYR A 31 2.74 0.50 0.53
N CYS A 32 4.01 0.73 0.86
CA CYS A 32 4.45 1.14 2.19
C CYS A 32 5.47 2.27 2.10
N HIS A 33 5.35 3.22 3.02
CA HIS A 33 6.26 4.33 3.21
C HIS A 33 6.65 4.42 4.69
N GLU A 34 7.64 5.25 4.99
CA GLU A 34 8.35 5.31 6.27
C GLU A 34 7.51 5.83 7.45
N VAL A 35 6.37 6.47 7.19
CA VAL A 35 5.57 7.13 8.23
C VAL A 35 4.62 6.16 8.92
N THR A 36 3.84 5.39 8.16
CA THR A 36 2.69 4.63 8.69
C THR A 36 2.91 3.12 8.74
N SER A 37 3.92 2.61 8.04
CA SER A 37 4.26 1.18 8.00
C SER A 37 5.09 0.64 9.18
N PRO A 38 5.94 1.40 9.90
CA PRO A 38 6.82 0.82 10.92
C PRO A 38 6.12 -0.02 11.98
N GLN A 39 5.00 0.44 12.52
CA GLN A 39 4.28 -0.27 13.58
C GLN A 39 3.59 -1.54 13.07
N ALA A 40 3.27 -1.62 11.78
CA ALA A 40 2.75 -2.85 11.18
C ALA A 40 3.82 -3.95 11.17
N PHE A 41 5.06 -3.60 10.82
CA PHE A 41 6.20 -4.53 10.90
C PHE A 41 6.53 -4.94 12.34
N ASP A 42 6.46 -4.00 13.30
CA ASP A 42 6.59 -4.31 14.73
C ASP A 42 5.51 -5.32 15.19
N GLY A 43 4.28 -5.18 14.68
CA GLY A 43 3.18 -6.10 14.92
C GLY A 43 3.48 -7.52 14.44
N LEU A 44 3.99 -7.67 13.21
CA LEU A 44 4.43 -8.96 12.69
C LEU A 44 5.53 -9.59 13.56
N ARG A 45 6.57 -8.82 13.92
CA ARG A 45 7.65 -9.29 14.78
C ARG A 45 7.14 -9.79 16.13
N ARG A 46 6.29 -9.01 16.81
CA ARG A 46 5.70 -9.40 18.11
C ARG A 46 4.88 -10.68 18.03
N ARG A 47 4.27 -10.96 16.88
CA ARG A 47 3.45 -12.15 16.63
C ARG A 47 4.23 -13.29 15.96
N ALA A 48 5.55 -13.13 15.75
CA ALA A 48 6.40 -14.06 15.02
C ALA A 48 5.86 -14.43 13.63
N LEU A 49 5.26 -13.46 12.94
CA LEU A 49 4.71 -13.62 11.60
C LEU A 49 5.70 -13.13 10.52
N LYS A 50 5.60 -13.73 9.34
CA LYS A 50 6.27 -13.25 8.12
C LYS A 50 5.27 -12.48 7.26
N VAL A 51 5.77 -11.69 6.32
CA VAL A 51 4.95 -11.15 5.23
C VAL A 51 4.49 -12.31 4.35
N PHE A 52 3.18 -12.41 4.11
CA PHE A 52 2.59 -13.56 3.42
C PHE A 52 2.96 -13.63 1.94
N ARG A 53 3.02 -12.48 1.25
CA ARG A 53 3.44 -12.35 -0.15
C ARG A 53 4.37 -11.15 -0.36
N PRO A 54 5.68 -11.31 -0.05
CA PRO A 54 6.67 -10.25 -0.20
C PRO A 54 6.68 -9.57 -1.58
N GLU A 55 6.43 -10.34 -2.65
CA GLU A 55 6.40 -9.87 -4.03
C GLU A 55 5.25 -8.88 -4.33
N ARG A 56 4.22 -8.86 -3.47
CA ARG A 56 3.07 -7.96 -3.55
C ARG A 56 3.25 -6.68 -2.74
N VAL A 57 4.39 -6.52 -2.05
CA VAL A 57 4.69 -5.33 -1.24
C VAL A 57 5.82 -4.53 -1.89
N VAL A 58 5.59 -3.24 -2.09
CA VAL A 58 6.63 -2.30 -2.57
C VAL A 58 6.76 -1.16 -1.58
N CYS A 59 7.98 -0.93 -1.14
CA CYS A 59 8.33 0.07 -0.16
C CYS A 59 9.18 1.16 -0.79
N MET A 60 8.93 2.42 -0.46
CA MET A 60 9.84 3.52 -0.77
C MET A 60 9.60 4.68 0.21
N PRO A 61 10.65 5.42 0.59
CA PRO A 61 10.46 6.63 1.37
C PRO A 61 10.09 7.81 0.46
N ASP A 62 9.09 8.59 0.84
CA ASP A 62 8.65 9.76 0.06
C ASP A 62 8.07 10.94 0.86
N HIS A 63 7.72 10.79 2.14
CA HIS A 63 7.15 11.90 2.95
C HIS A 63 8.22 12.70 3.68
N ASN A 64 9.17 12.02 4.33
CA ASN A 64 10.16 12.57 5.25
C ASN A 64 11.57 12.52 4.67
N ILE A 65 11.69 12.89 3.40
CA ILE A 65 12.96 12.98 2.68
C ILE A 65 13.26 14.44 2.30
N PRO A 66 14.53 14.85 2.28
CA PRO A 66 14.89 16.23 1.94
C PRO A 66 14.63 16.48 0.44
N THR A 67 14.08 17.64 0.09
CA THR A 67 13.86 18.02 -1.33
C THR A 67 15.16 18.35 -2.06
N ILE A 68 16.16 18.86 -1.33
CA ILE A 68 17.48 19.23 -1.83
C ILE A 68 18.55 18.42 -1.12
N ASN A 69 19.70 18.22 -1.76
CA ASN A 69 20.86 17.54 -1.17
C ASN A 69 20.55 16.11 -0.65
N GLN A 70 19.73 15.34 -1.35
CA GLN A 70 19.38 13.96 -0.99
C GLN A 70 20.59 12.99 -0.91
N HIS A 71 21.74 13.39 -1.45
CA HIS A 71 23.00 12.65 -1.33
C HIS A 71 23.67 12.82 0.04
N LEU A 72 23.20 13.76 0.87
CA LEU A 72 23.67 13.99 2.23
C LEU A 72 22.77 13.26 3.24
N PRO A 73 23.26 13.02 4.47
CA PRO A 73 22.42 12.49 5.55
C PRO A 73 21.20 13.39 5.83
N ILE A 74 20.07 12.76 6.15
CA ILE A 74 18.85 13.46 6.57
C ILE A 74 19.13 14.18 7.90
N SER A 75 18.97 15.50 7.92
CA SER A 75 19.32 16.33 9.08
C SER A 75 18.34 16.19 10.25
N ASP A 76 17.05 15.99 9.96
CA ASP A 76 16.03 15.77 10.98
C ASP A 76 16.15 14.34 11.55
N PRO A 77 16.46 14.17 12.85
CA PRO A 77 16.68 12.84 13.43
C PRO A 77 15.45 11.93 13.38
N VAL A 78 14.24 12.48 13.44
CA VAL A 78 12.99 11.70 13.38
C VAL A 78 12.81 11.12 11.98
N SER A 79 12.92 11.96 10.97
CA SER A 79 12.88 11.59 9.56
C SER A 79 13.97 10.56 9.23
N ALA A 80 15.21 10.80 9.66
CA ALA A 80 16.32 9.89 9.48
C ALA A 80 16.02 8.50 10.08
N LYS A 81 15.47 8.47 11.30
CA LYS A 81 15.08 7.22 11.96
C LYS A 81 13.99 6.48 11.21
N GLN A 82 12.96 7.16 10.71
CA GLN A 82 11.87 6.53 9.98
C GLN A 82 12.34 5.92 8.65
N VAL A 83 13.12 6.66 7.87
CA VAL A 83 13.69 6.17 6.60
C VAL A 83 14.61 4.97 6.85
N ALA A 84 15.47 5.05 7.87
CA ALA A 84 16.32 3.92 8.27
C ALA A 84 15.50 2.71 8.72
N GLN A 85 14.42 2.93 9.49
CA GLN A 85 13.54 1.85 9.94
C GLN A 85 12.83 1.16 8.77
N LEU A 86 12.41 1.91 7.74
CA LEU A 86 11.85 1.32 6.52
C LEU A 86 12.88 0.42 5.85
N ALA A 87 14.13 0.87 5.71
CA ALA A 87 15.20 0.06 5.14
C ALA A 87 15.41 -1.26 5.91
N THR A 88 15.55 -1.19 7.23
CA THR A 88 15.67 -2.37 8.10
C THR A 88 14.49 -3.32 7.93
N ASN A 89 13.26 -2.81 7.95
CA ASN A 89 12.07 -3.65 7.78
C ASN A 89 12.04 -4.32 6.41
N THR A 90 12.39 -3.60 5.34
CA THR A 90 12.40 -4.18 3.99
C THR A 90 13.45 -5.26 3.82
N GLU A 91 14.62 -5.10 4.43
CA GLU A 91 15.67 -6.12 4.43
C GLU A 91 15.25 -7.34 5.26
N GLU A 92 14.76 -7.14 6.47
CA GLU A 92 14.30 -8.19 7.39
C GLU A 92 13.22 -9.08 6.76
N PHE A 93 12.25 -8.46 6.08
CA PHE A 93 11.10 -9.17 5.51
C PHE A 93 11.26 -9.51 4.02
N GLY A 94 12.41 -9.20 3.41
CA GLY A 94 12.70 -9.52 2.01
C GLY A 94 11.80 -8.81 1.00
N LEU A 95 11.55 -7.51 1.20
CA LEU A 95 10.63 -6.71 0.40
C LEU A 95 11.33 -5.88 -0.67
N THR A 96 10.59 -5.55 -1.74
CA THR A 96 11.08 -4.60 -2.74
C THR A 96 11.20 -3.21 -2.11
N HIS A 97 12.38 -2.61 -2.16
CA HIS A 97 12.65 -1.28 -1.59
C HIS A 97 13.33 -0.36 -2.61
N TYR A 98 12.61 0.67 -3.05
CA TYR A 98 13.19 1.78 -3.80
C TYR A 98 13.63 2.87 -2.84
N HIS A 99 14.78 2.64 -2.20
CA HIS A 99 15.43 3.55 -1.25
C HIS A 99 15.72 4.93 -1.85
N LEU A 100 15.97 5.92 -0.98
CA LEU A 100 16.36 7.27 -1.40
C LEU A 100 17.58 7.21 -2.33
N GLY A 101 17.49 7.85 -3.51
CA GLY A 101 18.53 7.82 -4.55
C GLY A 101 18.43 6.63 -5.53
N HIS A 102 17.55 5.66 -5.30
CA HIS A 102 17.25 4.63 -6.28
C HIS A 102 16.61 5.27 -7.54
N PRO A 103 16.93 4.83 -8.77
CA PRO A 103 16.37 5.44 -9.99
C PRO A 103 14.84 5.39 -10.10
N LYS A 104 14.20 4.47 -9.37
CA LYS A 104 12.73 4.32 -9.28
C LYS A 104 12.11 4.90 -8.00
N ASN A 105 12.87 5.62 -7.19
CA ASN A 105 12.34 6.30 -6.00
C ASN A 105 11.63 7.61 -6.41
N GLY A 106 10.58 7.96 -5.70
CA GLY A 106 9.74 9.13 -5.93
C GLY A 106 8.46 9.03 -5.11
N ILE A 107 7.51 9.94 -5.35
CA ILE A 107 6.19 9.89 -4.69
C ILE A 107 5.51 8.57 -5.04
N ILE A 108 5.11 7.79 -4.04
CA ILE A 108 4.71 6.38 -4.21
C ILE A 108 3.51 6.22 -5.16
N HIS A 109 2.59 7.19 -5.14
CA HIS A 109 1.41 7.21 -6.01
C HIS A 109 1.72 7.64 -7.46
N VAL A 110 2.88 8.24 -7.72
CA VAL A 110 3.39 8.54 -9.07
C VAL A 110 4.21 7.36 -9.60
N VAL A 111 5.13 6.85 -8.77
CA VAL A 111 6.01 5.71 -9.10
C VAL A 111 5.19 4.46 -9.42
N GLY A 112 4.09 4.21 -8.69
CA GLY A 112 3.23 3.05 -8.89
C GLY A 112 2.82 2.82 -10.36
N PRO A 113 2.09 3.75 -10.98
CA PRO A 113 1.75 3.65 -12.40
C PRO A 113 2.96 3.80 -13.34
N GLU A 114 3.93 4.66 -13.04
CA GLU A 114 5.11 4.90 -13.89
C GLU A 114 5.89 3.62 -14.19
N TYR A 115 6.03 2.73 -13.19
CA TYR A 115 6.77 1.48 -13.32
C TYR A 115 5.88 0.23 -13.44
N GLY A 116 4.60 0.40 -13.79
CA GLY A 116 3.68 -0.73 -14.02
C GLY A 116 3.36 -1.54 -12.77
N LEU A 117 3.50 -0.94 -11.57
CA LEU A 117 3.12 -1.56 -10.30
C LEU A 117 1.63 -1.41 -10.01
N THR A 118 0.99 -0.41 -10.63
CA THR A 118 -0.45 -0.19 -10.67
C THR A 118 -1.00 -0.66 -12.01
N LEU A 119 -1.85 -1.69 -11.99
CA LEU A 119 -2.43 -2.29 -13.20
C LEU A 119 -3.97 -2.27 -13.15
N PRO A 120 -4.64 -2.20 -14.32
CA PRO A 120 -6.10 -2.30 -14.38
C PRO A 120 -6.61 -3.57 -13.72
N GLY A 121 -7.70 -3.45 -12.97
CA GLY A 121 -8.33 -4.57 -12.27
C GLY A 121 -7.76 -4.88 -10.89
N TYR A 122 -6.65 -4.24 -10.48
CA TYR A 122 -6.05 -4.50 -9.17
C TYR A 122 -6.88 -3.94 -8.00
N THR A 123 -6.76 -4.59 -6.85
CA THR A 123 -7.02 -3.98 -5.53
C THR A 123 -5.70 -3.47 -4.93
N ILE A 124 -5.65 -2.18 -4.58
CA ILE A 124 -4.41 -1.52 -4.14
C ILE A 124 -4.65 -0.76 -2.84
N VAL A 125 -3.77 -0.96 -1.86
CA VAL A 125 -3.86 -0.26 -0.57
C VAL A 125 -2.51 0.29 -0.14
N CYS A 126 -2.56 1.35 0.67
CA CYS A 126 -1.40 1.96 1.31
C CYS A 126 -1.84 2.63 2.61
N GLY A 127 -0.91 2.81 3.54
CA GLY A 127 -1.10 3.66 4.71
C GLY A 127 -1.17 5.16 4.41
N ASP A 128 -1.70 5.55 3.24
CA ASP A 128 -1.78 6.92 2.73
C ASP A 128 -3.20 7.20 2.21
N SER A 129 -3.74 8.38 2.54
CA SER A 129 -5.09 8.79 2.17
C SER A 129 -5.32 8.99 0.67
N HIS A 130 -4.27 9.24 -0.11
CA HIS A 130 -4.32 9.56 -1.54
C HIS A 130 -4.18 8.32 -2.43
N THR A 131 -4.20 7.11 -1.84
CA THR A 131 -4.15 5.84 -2.57
C THR A 131 -5.22 5.70 -3.66
N SER A 132 -6.34 6.41 -3.53
CA SER A 132 -7.39 6.51 -4.55
C SER A 132 -6.90 7.01 -5.92
N THR A 133 -5.73 7.67 -5.98
CA THR A 133 -5.05 8.08 -7.22
C THR A 133 -4.93 6.94 -8.22
N HIS A 134 -4.65 5.72 -7.74
CA HIS A 134 -4.50 4.53 -8.59
C HIS A 134 -5.81 4.11 -9.29
N GLY A 135 -6.96 4.60 -8.82
CA GLY A 135 -8.25 4.39 -9.48
C GLY A 135 -8.34 4.96 -10.89
N ALA A 136 -7.50 5.96 -11.23
CA ALA A 136 -7.38 6.49 -12.59
C ALA A 136 -6.96 5.42 -13.62
N PHE A 137 -6.35 4.32 -13.17
CA PHE A 137 -5.89 3.20 -14.00
C PHE A 137 -6.87 2.02 -14.03
N GLY A 138 -8.11 2.23 -13.56
CA GLY A 138 -9.12 1.16 -13.50
C GLY A 138 -8.87 0.14 -12.40
N ALA A 139 -8.20 0.54 -11.31
CA ALA A 139 -8.04 -0.23 -10.09
C ALA A 139 -9.08 0.17 -9.03
N VAL A 140 -9.32 -0.69 -8.04
CA VAL A 140 -9.99 -0.32 -6.79
C VAL A 140 -8.92 -0.05 -5.75
N ALA A 141 -8.69 1.22 -5.44
CA ALA A 141 -7.58 1.64 -4.59
C ALA A 141 -8.03 2.59 -3.48
N PHE A 142 -7.55 2.36 -2.26
CA PHE A 142 -7.96 3.13 -1.09
C PHE A 142 -6.91 3.09 0.03
N GLY A 143 -6.89 4.15 0.83
CA GLY A 143 -6.03 4.24 2.01
C GLY A 143 -6.54 3.35 3.15
N ILE A 144 -5.62 2.80 3.93
CA ILE A 144 -5.91 1.94 5.08
C ILE A 144 -5.12 2.39 6.32
N GLY A 145 -5.58 2.02 7.51
CA GLY A 145 -4.86 2.31 8.75
C GLY A 145 -3.69 1.35 8.99
N THR A 146 -2.79 1.69 9.93
CA THR A 146 -1.61 0.86 10.24
C THR A 146 -1.96 -0.58 10.68
N SER A 147 -3.03 -0.77 11.45
CA SER A 147 -3.50 -2.11 11.83
C SER A 147 -3.96 -2.93 10.62
N GLU A 148 -4.50 -2.28 9.60
CA GLU A 148 -4.88 -2.92 8.35
C GLU A 148 -3.68 -3.18 7.46
N VAL A 149 -2.65 -2.32 7.48
CA VAL A 149 -1.35 -2.61 6.85
C VAL A 149 -0.77 -3.90 7.43
N GLU A 150 -0.77 -4.06 8.76
CA GLU A 150 -0.36 -5.32 9.41
C GLU A 150 -1.20 -6.51 8.92
N MET A 151 -2.53 -6.33 8.82
CA MET A 151 -3.45 -7.37 8.33
C MET A 151 -3.11 -7.80 6.90
N VAL A 152 -2.86 -6.85 6.00
CA VAL A 152 -2.50 -7.12 4.60
C VAL A 152 -1.13 -7.76 4.52
N LEU A 153 -0.14 -7.28 5.27
CA LEU A 153 1.19 -7.91 5.31
C LEU A 153 1.09 -9.36 5.79
N ALA A 154 0.27 -9.64 6.80
CA ALA A 154 0.14 -10.97 7.40
C ALA A 154 -0.69 -11.96 6.56
N SER A 155 -1.59 -11.50 5.69
CA SER A 155 -2.61 -12.37 5.06
C SER A 155 -2.90 -12.10 3.58
N GLN A 156 -2.34 -11.03 3.01
CA GLN A 156 -2.74 -10.43 1.72
C GLN A 156 -4.21 -10.03 1.64
N CYS A 157 -4.89 -9.92 2.77
CA CYS A 157 -6.29 -9.54 2.83
C CYS A 157 -6.50 -8.36 3.78
N VAL A 158 -7.57 -7.61 3.53
CA VAL A 158 -8.09 -6.59 4.45
C VAL A 158 -9.58 -6.80 4.64
N LEU A 159 -10.09 -6.50 5.84
CA LEU A 159 -11.52 -6.50 6.12
C LEU A 159 -12.09 -5.12 5.81
N GLN A 160 -12.97 -5.02 4.81
CA GLN A 160 -13.54 -3.76 4.38
C GLN A 160 -15.06 -3.87 4.17
N PRO A 161 -15.85 -2.92 4.71
CA PRO A 161 -17.25 -2.82 4.30
C PRO A 161 -17.31 -2.45 2.82
N ARG A 162 -18.27 -3.01 2.09
CA ARG A 162 -18.44 -2.65 0.68
C ARG A 162 -18.92 -1.20 0.59
N PRO A 163 -18.17 -0.28 -0.05
CA PRO A 163 -18.58 1.11 -0.19
C PRO A 163 -19.78 1.25 -1.13
N LYS A 164 -20.54 2.35 -0.94
CA LYS A 164 -21.55 2.79 -1.91
C LYS A 164 -20.85 3.39 -3.12
N THR A 165 -21.43 3.20 -4.30
CA THR A 165 -20.89 3.73 -5.56
C THR A 165 -21.70 4.92 -6.06
N MET A 166 -21.03 5.94 -6.58
CA MET A 166 -21.64 7.07 -7.27
C MET A 166 -21.02 7.20 -8.67
N ARG A 167 -21.87 7.27 -9.70
CA ARG A 167 -21.42 7.51 -11.08
C ARG A 167 -21.41 9.02 -11.34
N ILE A 168 -20.24 9.54 -11.73
CA ILE A 168 -20.08 10.90 -12.23
C ILE A 168 -19.87 10.81 -13.75
N THR A 169 -20.66 11.57 -14.51
CA THR A 169 -20.53 11.67 -15.97
C THR A 169 -20.01 13.05 -16.32
N ILE A 170 -18.94 13.13 -17.11
CA ILE A 170 -18.36 14.37 -17.62
C ILE A 170 -18.61 14.37 -19.14
N ASN A 171 -19.23 15.43 -19.65
CA ASN A 171 -19.57 15.60 -21.07
C ASN A 171 -18.74 16.72 -21.69
#